data_AF-G7EDH3-F1
#
_entry.id   AF-G7EDH3-F1
#
_cell.length_a   1.000
_cell.length_b   1.000
_cell.length_c   1.000
_cell.angle_alpha   90.00
_cell.angle_beta   90.00
_cell.angle_gamma   90.00
#
_symmetry.space_group_name_H-M   'P 1'
#
loop_
_entity.id
_entity.type
_entity.pdbx_description
1 polymer ?
#
loop_
_entity_poly.entity_id
_entity_poly.type
_entity_poly.pdbx_seq_one_letter_code
_entity_poly.pdbx_strand_id
1 'polypeptide(L)'
;MNKDKKQLRIGIVAGELSGDILGEGLIKALKKHFPDAIFEGIAGPKMQALGCKTLYDMDELSVMGLVEVLGRLPRLLKIRKQLVQHFVDNPPDVFIGIDAPDFNLRVEKPLKDAGIKTVQYVSPSVWAWREKRIHTISAATNLVLALLPFEKEFYDKHQVPCTFVGHTLADDIALEHDDSKARAELGLSLDDKVLALLPGSRGSEVGLLSETYIKTAAQLQAKNPNLKIVVPLVNEKRKAQFTAILNATAPNLKVNLLDGQSKLAMQAADAILLASGTATLEGMLYKKPMVVGYKIKPLSYWIFKTLFTFNIKYFSLPNLLADEELVPEFLQSECNVANLTNALTPMLNTDNKALKARFLAIHEKIRLNASEQAANAVAELINAN
;
A
#
# COMPACT_ATOMS: atom_id res chain seq x y z
N MET A 1 -37.17 -16.19 -19.85
CA MET A 1 -36.55 -15.36 -18.79
C MET A 1 -36.85 -16.04 -17.46
N ASN A 2 -35.88 -16.71 -16.85
CA ASN A 2 -36.08 -17.44 -15.59
C ASN A 2 -36.33 -16.45 -14.44
N LYS A 3 -37.56 -16.43 -13.93
CA LYS A 3 -38.01 -15.55 -12.83
C LYS A 3 -37.64 -16.05 -11.43
N ASP A 4 -36.92 -17.18 -11.30
CA ASP A 4 -36.68 -17.85 -10.02
C ASP A 4 -35.21 -17.86 -9.56
N LYS A 5 -34.30 -17.12 -10.21
CA LYS A 5 -32.91 -17.04 -9.73
C LYS A 5 -32.82 -16.00 -8.61
N LYS A 6 -32.73 -16.44 -7.35
CA LYS A 6 -32.45 -15.58 -6.19
C LYS A 6 -31.27 -14.67 -6.54
N GLN A 7 -31.48 -13.36 -6.46
CA GLN A 7 -30.47 -12.36 -6.78
C GLN A 7 -29.30 -12.49 -5.80
N LEU A 8 -28.08 -12.63 -6.32
CA LEU A 8 -26.88 -12.75 -5.49
C LEU A 8 -26.64 -11.44 -4.72
N ARG A 9 -26.46 -11.56 -3.41
CA ARG A 9 -26.31 -10.42 -2.51
C ARG A 9 -24.94 -10.44 -1.83
N ILE A 10 -24.18 -9.37 -2.01
CA ILE A 10 -22.80 -9.26 -1.56
C ILE A 10 -22.69 -8.12 -0.54
N GLY A 11 -22.32 -8.49 0.69
CA GLY A 11 -21.92 -7.53 1.71
C GLY A 11 -20.48 -7.07 1.45
N ILE A 12 -20.20 -5.77 1.44
CA ILE A 12 -18.86 -5.25 1.15
C ILE A 12 -18.52 -4.03 2.02
N VAL A 13 -17.32 -3.99 2.58
CA VAL A 13 -16.88 -2.91 3.48
C VAL A 13 -15.49 -2.42 3.10
N ALA A 14 -15.38 -1.15 2.71
CA ALA A 14 -14.13 -0.41 2.59
C ALA A 14 -14.02 0.62 3.73
N GLY A 15 -12.85 0.72 4.35
CA GLY A 15 -12.60 1.67 5.45
C GLY A 15 -11.85 2.95 5.04
N GLU A 16 -11.22 2.95 3.86
CA GLU A 16 -10.36 4.03 3.36
C GLU A 16 -10.47 4.13 1.84
N LEU A 17 -9.97 5.23 1.26
CA LEU A 17 -9.98 5.48 -0.18
C LEU A 17 -9.25 4.40 -1.00
N SER A 18 -8.17 3.82 -0.46
CA SER A 18 -7.47 2.68 -1.07
C SER A 18 -8.39 1.46 -1.18
N GLY A 19 -9.18 1.18 -0.14
CA GLY A 19 -10.20 0.13 -0.14
C GLY A 19 -11.33 0.40 -1.13
N ASP A 20 -11.77 1.66 -1.29
CA ASP A 20 -12.78 2.05 -2.28
C ASP A 20 -12.31 1.80 -3.72
N ILE A 21 -11.03 2.05 -4.01
CA ILE A 21 -10.42 1.73 -5.32
C ILE A 21 -10.40 0.22 -5.57
N LEU A 22 -9.99 -0.58 -4.58
CA LEU A 22 -10.01 -2.04 -4.68
C LEU A 22 -11.45 -2.57 -4.85
N GLY A 23 -12.39 -2.02 -4.10
CA GLY A 23 -13.81 -2.35 -4.18
C GLY A 23 -14.41 -1.99 -5.53
N GLU A 24 -14.03 -0.86 -6.13
CA GLU A 24 -14.43 -0.47 -7.48
C GLU A 24 -14.03 -1.54 -8.52
N GLY A 25 -12.76 -1.95 -8.50
CA GLY A 25 -12.25 -2.98 -9.40
C GLY A 25 -12.94 -4.33 -9.20
N LEU A 26 -13.10 -4.74 -7.94
CA LEU A 26 -13.77 -5.99 -7.59
C LEU A 26 -15.25 -6.00 -8.01
N ILE A 27 -16.02 -4.93 -7.76
CA ILE A 27 -17.43 -4.86 -8.16
C ILE A 27 -17.55 -4.96 -9.69
N LYS A 28 -16.71 -4.23 -10.44
CA LYS A 28 -16.69 -4.32 -11.91
C LYS A 28 -16.43 -5.75 -12.38
N ALA A 29 -15.46 -6.43 -11.79
CA ALA A 29 -15.12 -7.80 -12.15
C ALA A 29 -16.23 -8.80 -11.75
N LEU A 30 -16.77 -8.71 -10.53
CA LEU A 30 -17.86 -9.58 -10.05
C LEU A 30 -19.14 -9.44 -10.90
N LYS A 31 -19.46 -8.23 -11.36
CA LYS A 31 -20.61 -8.02 -12.27
C LYS A 31 -20.45 -8.71 -13.62
N LYS A 32 -19.23 -9.07 -14.05
CA LYS A 32 -19.03 -9.91 -15.23
C LYS A 32 -19.51 -11.35 -14.99
N HIS A 33 -19.34 -11.87 -13.77
CA HIS A 33 -19.80 -13.20 -13.38
C HIS A 33 -21.29 -13.21 -13.00
N PHE A 34 -21.73 -12.17 -12.30
CA PHE A 34 -23.08 -12.04 -11.74
C PHE A 34 -23.66 -10.66 -12.09
N PRO A 35 -24.20 -10.47 -13.31
CA PRO A 35 -24.67 -9.16 -13.77
C PRO A 35 -25.75 -8.53 -12.90
N ASP A 36 -26.59 -9.36 -12.30
CA ASP A 36 -27.70 -8.93 -11.43
C ASP A 36 -27.29 -8.84 -9.95
N ALA A 37 -26.02 -9.03 -9.58
CA ALA A 37 -25.62 -8.98 -8.17
C ALA A 37 -25.87 -7.61 -7.53
N ILE A 38 -26.37 -7.62 -6.30
CA ILE A 38 -26.53 -6.42 -5.47
C ILE A 38 -25.42 -6.33 -4.44
N PHE A 39 -24.94 -5.11 -4.23
CA PHE A 39 -23.84 -4.80 -3.32
C PHE A 39 -24.34 -3.85 -2.25
N GLU A 40 -24.06 -4.14 -1.00
CA GLU A 40 -24.37 -3.23 0.12
C GLU A 40 -23.33 -3.32 1.23
N GLY A 41 -23.22 -2.27 2.04
CA GLY A 41 -22.35 -2.26 3.21
C GLY A 41 -21.79 -0.87 3.47
N ILE A 42 -20.46 -0.72 3.53
CA ILE A 42 -19.81 0.58 3.68
C ILE A 42 -18.94 0.81 2.45
N ALA A 43 -19.33 1.76 1.62
CA ALA A 43 -18.78 1.98 0.30
C ALA A 43 -18.33 3.44 0.15
N GLY A 44 -17.17 3.67 -0.44
CA GLY A 44 -16.74 5.00 -0.83
C GLY A 44 -17.38 5.46 -2.15
N PRO A 45 -17.05 6.67 -2.62
CA PRO A 45 -17.64 7.25 -3.82
C PRO A 45 -17.51 6.38 -5.08
N LYS A 46 -16.41 5.65 -5.26
CA LYS A 46 -16.16 4.82 -6.45
C LYS A 46 -17.02 3.57 -6.46
N MET A 47 -17.14 2.89 -5.32
CA MET A 47 -18.04 1.75 -5.15
C MET A 47 -19.51 2.18 -5.27
N GLN A 48 -19.89 3.32 -4.69
CA GLN A 48 -21.25 3.87 -4.80
C GLN A 48 -21.63 4.21 -6.24
N ALA A 49 -20.69 4.75 -7.03
CA ALA A 49 -20.91 5.02 -8.46
C ALA A 49 -21.23 3.76 -9.29
N LEU A 50 -20.87 2.58 -8.80
CA LEU A 50 -21.22 1.29 -9.39
C LEU A 50 -22.53 0.70 -8.84
N GLY A 51 -23.28 1.45 -8.04
CA GLY A 51 -24.56 1.02 -7.46
C GLY A 51 -24.44 0.25 -6.14
N CYS A 52 -23.29 0.32 -5.46
CA CYS A 52 -23.17 -0.22 -4.11
C CYS A 52 -23.96 0.64 -3.11
N LYS A 53 -24.96 0.06 -2.46
CA LYS A 53 -25.76 0.75 -1.45
C LYS A 53 -24.96 0.90 -0.15
N THR A 54 -24.64 2.13 0.22
CA THR A 54 -23.95 2.38 1.49
C THR A 54 -24.95 2.49 2.65
N LEU A 55 -24.69 1.77 3.74
CA LEU A 55 -25.47 1.76 4.98
C LEU A 55 -24.96 2.83 5.96
N TYR A 56 -23.67 3.13 5.87
CA TYR A 56 -22.97 4.18 6.62
C TYR A 56 -21.99 4.90 5.70
N ASP A 57 -21.59 6.10 6.07
CA ASP A 57 -20.53 6.81 5.36
C ASP A 57 -19.18 6.12 5.58
N MET A 58 -18.36 6.00 4.53
CA MET A 58 -16.99 5.50 4.66
C MET A 58 -16.14 6.43 5.52
N ASP A 59 -16.45 7.73 5.55
CA ASP A 59 -15.77 8.71 6.39
C ASP A 59 -15.97 8.50 7.90
N GLU A 60 -16.92 7.65 8.28
CA GLU A 60 -17.07 7.20 9.67
C GLU A 60 -15.95 6.23 10.08
N LEU A 61 -15.32 5.54 9.13
CA LEU A 61 -14.22 4.59 9.34
C LEU A 61 -12.83 5.20 9.13
N SER A 62 -12.72 6.26 8.32
CA SER A 62 -11.45 6.88 7.94
C SER A 62 -10.85 7.77 9.06
N VAL A 63 -10.38 7.16 10.15
CA VAL A 63 -9.81 7.93 11.26
C VAL A 63 -8.29 8.04 11.17
N MET A 64 -7.79 9.23 10.82
CA MET A 64 -6.37 9.54 10.82
C MET A 64 -5.90 10.15 12.16
N GLY A 65 -5.44 9.31 13.08
CA GLY A 65 -4.64 9.75 14.24
C GLY A 65 -5.18 9.33 15.61
N LEU A 66 -4.27 9.12 16.58
CA LEU A 66 -4.58 8.52 17.89
C LEU A 66 -5.65 9.28 18.70
N VAL A 67 -5.70 10.61 18.62
CA VAL A 67 -6.65 11.44 19.41
C VAL A 67 -8.05 11.46 18.78
N GLU A 68 -8.11 11.53 17.44
CA GLU A 68 -9.39 11.47 16.70
C GLU A 68 -10.02 10.07 16.79
N VAL A 69 -9.20 9.02 16.87
CA VAL A 69 -9.64 7.63 17.10
C VAL A 69 -10.35 7.47 18.44
N LEU A 70 -9.84 8.08 19.53
CA LEU A 70 -10.44 7.90 20.86
C LEU A 70 -11.83 8.53 20.98
N GLY A 71 -12.05 9.70 20.37
CA GLY A 71 -13.37 10.35 20.35
C GLY A 71 -14.41 9.60 19.50
N ARG A 72 -13.97 8.93 18.42
CA ARG A 72 -14.86 8.19 17.50
C ARG A 72 -15.00 6.70 17.82
N LEU A 73 -14.20 6.15 18.74
CA LEU A 73 -14.25 4.72 19.08
C LEU A 73 -15.65 4.22 19.50
N PRO A 74 -16.43 4.92 20.34
CA PRO A 74 -17.78 4.47 20.68
C PRO A 74 -18.71 4.39 19.46
N ARG A 75 -18.56 5.35 18.53
CA ARG A 75 -19.33 5.39 17.27
C ARG A 75 -18.93 4.23 16.36
N LEU A 76 -17.64 3.97 16.19
CA LEU A 76 -17.13 2.83 15.42
C LEU A 76 -17.65 1.49 15.95
N LEU A 77 -17.64 1.30 17.28
CA LEU A 77 -18.17 0.09 17.91
C LEU A 77 -19.68 -0.06 17.68
N LYS A 78 -20.43 1.05 17.69
CA LYS A 78 -21.86 1.06 17.38
C LYS A 78 -22.13 0.69 15.92
N ILE A 79 -21.42 1.31 14.96
CA ILE A 79 -21.54 1.00 13.53
C ILE A 79 -21.25 -0.47 13.29
N ARG A 80 -20.16 -1.00 13.85
CA ARG A 80 -19.81 -2.42 13.75
C ARG A 80 -20.94 -3.32 14.26
N LYS A 81 -21.49 -3.04 15.45
CA LYS A 81 -22.59 -3.83 16.02
C LYS A 81 -23.83 -3.82 15.13
N GLN A 82 -24.20 -2.64 14.63
CA GLN A 82 -25.36 -2.49 13.76
C GLN A 82 -25.16 -3.16 12.40
N LEU A 83 -23.96 -3.10 11.84
CA LEU A 83 -23.60 -3.76 10.58
C LEU A 83 -23.66 -5.28 10.70
N VAL A 84 -23.10 -5.85 11.78
CA VAL A 84 -23.22 -7.28 12.07
C VAL A 84 -24.69 -7.67 12.21
N GLN A 85 -25.48 -6.92 12.99
CA GLN A 85 -26.89 -7.21 13.16
C GLN A 85 -27.66 -7.17 11.82
N HIS A 86 -27.42 -6.15 10.98
CA HIS A 86 -28.05 -6.02 9.66
C HIS A 86 -27.79 -7.24 8.78
N PHE A 87 -26.55 -7.71 8.69
CA PHE A 87 -26.19 -8.86 7.88
C PHE A 87 -26.58 -10.19 8.51
N VAL A 88 -26.75 -10.28 9.83
CA VAL A 88 -27.34 -11.49 10.46
C VAL A 88 -28.84 -11.56 10.18
N ASP A 89 -29.56 -10.44 10.33
CA ASP A 89 -31.00 -10.38 10.07
C ASP A 89 -31.34 -10.51 8.58
N ASN A 90 -30.42 -10.10 7.72
CA ASN A 90 -30.58 -10.10 6.27
C ASN A 90 -29.31 -10.68 5.61
N PRO A 91 -29.10 -12.00 5.65
CA PRO A 91 -27.84 -12.63 5.26
C PRO A 91 -27.47 -12.37 3.79
N PRO A 92 -26.27 -11.85 3.51
CA PRO A 92 -25.70 -11.86 2.17
C PRO A 92 -25.21 -13.28 1.85
N ASP A 93 -25.05 -13.59 0.57
CA ASP A 93 -24.48 -14.87 0.13
C ASP A 93 -22.95 -14.91 0.37
N VAL A 94 -22.30 -13.73 0.40
CA VAL A 94 -20.91 -13.56 0.86
C VAL A 94 -20.70 -12.15 1.44
N PHE A 95 -19.85 -12.04 2.46
CA PHE A 95 -19.35 -10.76 2.99
C PHE A 95 -17.86 -10.60 2.63
N ILE A 96 -17.47 -9.40 2.16
CA ILE A 96 -16.12 -9.06 1.74
C ILE A 96 -15.63 -7.83 2.52
N GLY A 97 -14.69 -8.04 3.45
CA GLY A 97 -13.96 -6.97 4.10
C GLY A 97 -12.76 -6.55 3.27
N ILE A 98 -12.70 -5.29 2.83
CA ILE A 98 -11.59 -4.75 2.05
C ILE A 98 -10.68 -3.93 2.97
N ASP A 99 -9.44 -4.39 3.12
CA ASP A 99 -8.44 -3.82 4.01
C ASP A 99 -9.01 -3.65 5.44
N ALA A 100 -8.56 -2.64 6.19
CA ALA A 100 -9.05 -2.26 7.51
C ALA A 100 -9.26 -3.46 8.47
N PRO A 101 -8.26 -4.34 8.66
CA PRO A 101 -8.46 -5.62 9.32
C PRO A 101 -8.77 -5.52 10.81
N ASP A 102 -8.52 -4.38 11.45
CA ASP A 102 -8.93 -4.12 12.84
C ASP A 102 -10.43 -3.84 12.99
N PHE A 103 -11.11 -3.53 11.88
CA PHE A 103 -12.57 -3.42 11.77
C PHE A 103 -13.17 -4.68 11.15
N ASN A 104 -12.71 -5.06 9.95
CA ASN A 104 -13.32 -6.11 9.13
C ASN A 104 -13.24 -7.50 9.77
N LEU A 105 -12.11 -7.93 10.33
CA LEU A 105 -12.01 -9.23 11.01
C LEU A 105 -13.00 -9.37 12.20
N ARG A 106 -13.38 -8.25 12.83
CA ARG A 106 -14.38 -8.21 13.93
C ARG A 106 -15.82 -8.16 13.44
N VAL A 107 -16.06 -7.85 12.18
CA VAL A 107 -17.35 -8.03 11.49
C VAL A 107 -17.44 -9.44 10.92
N GLU A 108 -16.38 -9.91 10.27
CA GLU A 108 -16.32 -11.23 9.63
C GLU A 108 -16.52 -12.37 10.63
N LYS A 109 -15.86 -12.33 11.79
CA LYS A 109 -15.98 -13.42 12.78
C LYS A 109 -17.43 -13.76 13.16
N PRO A 110 -18.25 -12.81 13.65
CA PRO A 110 -19.64 -13.13 13.98
C PRO A 110 -20.50 -13.49 12.76
N LEU A 111 -20.20 -12.96 11.57
CA LEU A 111 -20.91 -13.35 10.35
C LEU A 111 -20.59 -14.79 9.93
N LYS A 112 -19.31 -15.19 10.02
CA LYS A 112 -18.87 -16.55 9.78
C LYS A 112 -19.46 -17.53 10.80
N ASP A 113 -19.54 -17.14 12.07
CA ASP A 113 -20.21 -17.93 13.11
C ASP A 113 -21.72 -18.12 12.83
N ALA A 114 -22.35 -17.15 12.15
CA ALA A 114 -23.73 -17.23 11.69
C ALA A 114 -23.89 -18.00 10.35
N GLY A 115 -22.81 -18.59 9.83
CA GLY A 115 -22.81 -19.39 8.59
C GLY A 115 -22.66 -18.58 7.29
N ILE A 116 -22.40 -17.28 7.37
CA ILE A 116 -22.16 -16.43 6.19
C ILE A 116 -20.71 -16.62 5.72
N LYS A 117 -20.52 -16.80 4.41
CA LYS A 117 -19.16 -16.88 3.82
C LYS A 117 -18.47 -15.53 3.94
N THR A 118 -17.24 -15.50 4.45
CA THR A 118 -16.47 -14.26 4.66
C THR A 118 -15.15 -14.27 3.89
N VAL A 119 -14.82 -13.13 3.28
CA VAL A 119 -13.58 -12.92 2.53
C VAL A 119 -12.89 -11.66 3.04
N GLN A 120 -11.62 -11.78 3.43
CA GLN A 120 -10.78 -10.62 3.70
C GLN A 120 -9.95 -10.32 2.46
N TYR A 121 -10.23 -9.21 1.78
CA TYR A 121 -9.43 -8.70 0.68
C TYR A 121 -8.34 -7.77 1.23
N VAL A 122 -7.09 -8.03 0.83
CA VAL A 122 -5.84 -7.50 1.39
C VAL A 122 -5.47 -8.24 2.67
N SER A 123 -4.38 -9.00 2.57
CA SER A 123 -3.77 -9.68 3.70
C SER A 123 -3.36 -8.68 4.78
N PRO A 124 -3.86 -8.79 6.02
CA PRO A 124 -3.26 -8.09 7.15
C PRO A 124 -1.79 -8.49 7.22
N SER A 125 -0.85 -7.55 7.40
CA SER A 125 0.60 -7.83 7.38
C SER A 125 1.10 -8.63 8.61
N VAL A 126 0.46 -9.75 8.94
CA VAL A 126 0.74 -10.63 10.09
C VAL A 126 2.07 -11.36 9.95
N TRP A 127 2.49 -11.62 8.71
CA TRP A 127 3.76 -12.25 8.35
C TRP A 127 4.98 -11.49 8.91
N ALA A 128 4.87 -10.17 9.07
CA ALA A 128 6.00 -9.36 9.48
C ALA A 128 6.22 -9.28 11.01
N TRP A 129 5.21 -9.56 11.85
CA TRP A 129 5.33 -9.21 13.30
C TRP A 129 4.30 -9.83 14.26
N ARG A 130 3.27 -10.56 13.80
CA ARG A 130 2.20 -11.10 14.66
C ARG A 130 1.69 -12.45 14.18
N GLU A 131 2.54 -13.46 14.16
CA GLU A 131 2.17 -14.82 13.73
C GLU A 131 0.92 -15.34 14.46
N LYS A 132 0.79 -15.11 15.77
CA LYS A 132 -0.41 -15.49 16.57
C LYS A 132 -1.74 -14.93 16.04
N ARG A 133 -1.73 -13.82 15.28
CA ARG A 133 -2.93 -13.22 14.70
C ARG A 133 -3.49 -14.08 13.54
N ILE A 134 -2.73 -15.06 13.04
CA ILE A 134 -3.22 -16.02 12.05
C ILE A 134 -4.46 -16.78 12.54
N HIS A 135 -4.52 -17.12 13.83
CA HIS A 135 -5.68 -17.79 14.41
C HIS A 135 -6.92 -16.90 14.38
N THR A 136 -6.77 -15.59 14.62
CA THR A 136 -7.87 -14.64 14.51
C THR A 136 -8.37 -14.53 13.08
N ILE A 137 -7.47 -14.48 12.10
CA ILE A 137 -7.82 -14.41 10.67
C ILE A 137 -8.53 -15.70 10.26
N SER A 138 -7.92 -16.85 10.49
CA SER A 138 -8.51 -18.17 10.21
C SER A 138 -9.90 -18.33 10.81
N ALA A 139 -10.09 -17.88 12.06
CA ALA A 139 -11.37 -17.96 12.73
C ALA A 139 -12.42 -17.02 12.11
N ALA A 140 -12.01 -15.90 11.50
CA ALA A 140 -12.89 -14.91 10.92
C ALA A 140 -13.20 -15.12 9.43
N THR A 141 -12.28 -15.70 8.65
CA THR A 141 -12.36 -15.72 7.17
C THR A 141 -12.58 -17.11 6.62
N ASN A 142 -13.38 -17.25 5.55
CA ASN A 142 -13.38 -18.44 4.69
C ASN A 142 -12.28 -18.36 3.61
N LEU A 143 -11.90 -17.16 3.19
CA LEU A 143 -10.86 -16.93 2.18
C LEU A 143 -10.13 -15.60 2.46
N VAL A 144 -8.83 -15.57 2.24
CA VAL A 144 -8.02 -14.34 2.21
C VAL A 144 -7.53 -14.08 0.79
N LEU A 145 -7.69 -12.86 0.28
CA LEU A 145 -7.12 -12.45 -1.01
C LEU A 145 -5.85 -11.65 -0.77
N ALA A 146 -4.71 -12.28 -1.04
CA ALA A 146 -3.37 -11.72 -0.84
C ALA A 146 -2.87 -11.00 -2.10
N LEU A 147 -2.17 -9.88 -1.90
CA LEU A 147 -1.65 -9.07 -3.00
C LEU A 147 -0.22 -9.45 -3.39
N LEU A 148 0.49 -10.20 -2.53
CA LEU A 148 1.89 -10.55 -2.73
C LEU A 148 2.10 -12.06 -2.53
N PRO A 149 3.03 -12.69 -3.28
CA PRO A 149 3.21 -14.14 -3.26
C PRO A 149 3.65 -14.68 -1.90
N PHE A 150 4.54 -13.98 -1.20
CA PHE A 150 5.01 -14.41 0.12
C PHE A 150 3.92 -14.37 1.20
N GLU A 151 2.86 -13.57 1.02
CA GLU A 151 1.71 -13.56 1.92
C GLU A 151 0.95 -14.88 1.78
N LYS A 152 0.69 -15.33 0.55
CA LYS A 152 0.08 -16.63 0.26
C LYS A 152 0.91 -17.78 0.82
N GLU A 153 2.22 -17.76 0.64
CA GLU A 153 3.13 -18.77 1.23
C GLU A 153 3.03 -18.80 2.76
N PHE A 154 2.86 -17.65 3.42
CA PHE A 154 2.63 -17.59 4.86
C PHE A 154 1.30 -18.24 5.25
N TYR A 155 0.20 -17.95 4.56
CA TYR A 155 -1.10 -18.57 4.84
C TYR A 155 -1.11 -20.08 4.58
N ASP A 156 -0.39 -20.55 3.55
CA ASP A 156 -0.27 -21.98 3.23
C ASP A 156 0.41 -22.77 4.35
N LYS A 157 1.46 -22.22 4.96
CA LYS A 157 2.14 -22.82 6.12
C LYS A 157 1.20 -23.01 7.31
N HIS A 158 0.20 -22.15 7.44
CA HIS A 158 -0.80 -22.20 8.50
C HIS A 158 -2.13 -22.85 8.08
N GLN A 159 -2.19 -23.42 6.87
CA GLN A 159 -3.38 -24.09 6.33
C GLN A 159 -4.63 -23.21 6.33
N VAL A 160 -4.46 -21.91 6.12
CA VAL A 160 -5.56 -20.95 6.01
C VAL A 160 -5.84 -20.68 4.53
N PRO A 161 -7.07 -20.86 4.03
CA PRO A 161 -7.39 -20.62 2.63
C PRO A 161 -7.03 -19.19 2.21
N CYS A 162 -6.16 -19.09 1.23
CA CYS A 162 -5.71 -17.82 0.68
C CYS A 162 -5.51 -17.97 -0.82
N THR A 163 -5.82 -16.91 -1.58
CA THR A 163 -5.51 -16.80 -3.01
C THR A 163 -4.61 -15.60 -3.23
N PHE A 164 -3.47 -15.80 -3.90
CA PHE A 164 -2.65 -14.71 -4.40
C PHE A 164 -3.30 -14.16 -5.66
N VAL A 165 -3.80 -12.94 -5.59
CA VAL A 165 -4.54 -12.31 -6.70
C VAL A 165 -3.65 -11.40 -7.54
N GLY A 166 -2.42 -11.11 -7.11
CA GLY A 166 -1.59 -10.07 -7.70
C GLY A 166 -1.84 -8.70 -7.06
N HIS A 167 -1.07 -7.70 -7.47
CA HIS A 167 -1.13 -6.37 -6.88
C HIS A 167 -1.74 -5.38 -7.87
N THR A 168 -2.81 -4.66 -7.49
CA THR A 168 -3.52 -3.74 -8.41
C THR A 168 -2.63 -2.66 -9.01
N LEU A 169 -1.69 -2.09 -8.24
CA LEU A 169 -0.70 -1.17 -8.78
C LEU A 169 0.11 -1.75 -9.95
N ALA A 170 0.39 -3.05 -9.96
CA ALA A 170 1.09 -3.71 -11.06
C ALA A 170 0.21 -3.87 -12.31
N ASP A 171 -1.10 -3.94 -12.14
CA ASP A 171 -2.03 -3.95 -13.27
C ASP A 171 -2.17 -2.56 -13.89
N ASP A 172 -2.27 -1.53 -13.04
CA ASP A 172 -2.43 -0.12 -13.41
C ASP A 172 -1.18 0.48 -14.07
N ILE A 173 0.01 0.04 -13.64
CA ILE A 173 1.29 0.54 -14.13
C ILE A 173 1.72 -0.33 -15.32
N ALA A 174 1.91 0.29 -16.50
CA ALA A 174 2.41 -0.40 -17.69
C ALA A 174 3.79 -1.06 -17.44
N LEU A 175 4.11 -2.14 -18.16
CA LEU A 175 5.43 -2.80 -18.02
C LEU A 175 6.57 -1.90 -18.51
N GLU A 176 6.29 -1.11 -19.55
CA GLU A 176 7.19 -0.12 -20.14
C GLU A 176 6.64 1.29 -19.91
N HIS A 177 7.54 2.23 -19.62
CA HIS A 177 7.21 3.62 -19.37
C HIS A 177 8.05 4.56 -20.22
N ASP A 178 7.39 5.59 -20.72
CA ASP A 178 8.04 6.74 -21.30
C ASP A 178 8.18 7.83 -20.23
N ASP A 179 9.39 7.95 -19.69
CA ASP A 179 9.74 8.95 -18.67
C ASP A 179 9.73 10.39 -19.23
N SER A 180 9.74 10.57 -20.56
CA SER A 180 9.88 11.89 -21.20
C SER A 180 8.71 12.82 -20.89
N LYS A 181 7.48 12.27 -20.81
CA LYS A 181 6.28 13.05 -20.48
C LYS A 181 6.35 13.58 -19.06
N ALA A 182 6.77 12.75 -18.11
CA ALA A 182 6.93 13.14 -16.72
C ALA A 182 8.01 14.23 -16.55
N ARG A 183 9.11 14.10 -17.28
CA ARG A 183 10.16 15.12 -17.31
C ARG A 183 9.65 16.44 -17.90
N ALA A 184 8.95 16.39 -19.04
CA ALA A 184 8.39 17.59 -19.68
C ALA A 184 7.40 18.32 -18.76
N GLU A 185 6.50 17.60 -18.07
CA GLU A 185 5.54 18.18 -17.13
C GLU A 185 6.23 18.87 -15.94
N LEU A 186 7.38 18.35 -15.51
CA LEU A 186 8.20 18.97 -14.46
C LEU A 186 9.20 20.02 -14.97
N GLY A 187 9.22 20.31 -16.28
CA GLY A 187 10.17 21.25 -16.89
C GLY A 187 11.62 20.76 -16.87
N LEU A 188 11.83 19.44 -16.88
CA LEU A 188 13.14 18.77 -16.87
C LEU A 188 13.53 18.33 -18.29
N SER A 189 14.82 18.45 -18.61
CA SER A 189 15.38 17.92 -19.86
C SER A 189 15.60 16.40 -19.78
N LEU A 190 15.68 15.72 -20.93
CA LEU A 190 16.08 14.31 -21.01
C LEU A 190 17.54 14.09 -20.56
N ASP A 191 18.39 15.11 -20.68
CA ASP A 191 19.80 15.05 -20.26
C ASP A 191 20.00 15.39 -18.78
N ASP A 192 18.98 15.91 -18.10
CA ASP A 192 19.08 16.22 -16.68
C ASP A 192 19.27 14.94 -15.87
N LYS A 193 20.15 15.01 -14.86
CA LYS A 193 20.22 14.02 -13.80
C LYS A 193 19.26 14.39 -12.69
N VAL A 194 18.36 13.49 -12.35
CA VAL A 194 17.22 13.76 -11.45
C VAL A 194 17.18 12.77 -10.29
N LEU A 195 17.19 13.29 -9.06
CA LEU A 195 16.97 12.54 -7.83
C LEU A 195 15.60 12.90 -7.25
N ALA A 196 14.74 11.91 -7.03
CA ALA A 196 13.52 12.14 -6.22
C ALA A 196 13.77 11.80 -4.75
N LEU A 197 13.37 12.70 -3.85
CA LEU A 197 13.39 12.48 -2.41
C LEU A 197 11.96 12.33 -1.89
N LEU A 198 11.65 11.17 -1.32
CA LEU A 198 10.33 10.86 -0.78
C LEU A 198 10.46 10.64 0.74
N PRO A 199 10.40 11.72 1.55
CA PRO A 199 10.65 11.67 2.99
C PRO A 199 9.54 10.98 3.81
N GLY A 200 8.48 10.51 3.15
CA GLY A 200 7.33 9.84 3.77
C GLY A 200 6.05 10.68 3.71
N SER A 201 4.92 10.02 3.98
CA SER A 201 3.59 10.65 3.99
C SER A 201 3.17 11.08 5.41
N ARG A 202 3.76 10.45 6.42
CA ARG A 202 3.43 10.69 7.83
C ARG A 202 4.33 11.75 8.44
N GLY A 203 3.80 12.56 9.35
CA GLY A 203 4.57 13.62 10.00
C GLY A 203 5.77 13.11 10.80
N SER A 204 5.70 11.90 11.35
CA SER A 204 6.83 11.27 12.02
C SER A 204 7.95 10.88 11.05
N GLU A 205 7.61 10.37 9.86
CA GLU A 205 8.60 9.99 8.84
C GLU A 205 9.31 11.25 8.34
N VAL A 206 8.55 12.27 7.94
CA VAL A 206 9.10 13.56 7.51
C VAL A 206 9.96 14.17 8.62
N GLY A 207 9.54 14.11 9.87
CA GLY A 207 10.33 14.63 11.00
C GLY A 207 11.64 13.89 11.26
N LEU A 208 11.68 12.56 11.07
CA LEU A 208 12.85 11.74 11.39
C LEU A 208 13.83 11.58 10.22
N LEU A 209 13.34 11.64 8.98
CA LEU A 209 14.11 11.32 7.77
C LEU A 209 14.63 12.56 7.05
N SER A 210 13.86 13.66 7.04
CA SER A 210 14.13 14.80 6.15
C SER A 210 15.52 15.38 6.35
N GLU A 211 15.98 15.58 7.59
CA GLU A 211 17.32 16.14 7.84
C GLU A 211 18.41 15.28 7.19
N THR A 212 18.32 13.95 7.34
CA THR A 212 19.30 13.02 6.74
C THR A 212 19.21 13.04 5.21
N TYR A 213 17.99 13.08 4.65
CA TYR A 213 17.77 13.09 3.20
C TYR A 213 18.26 14.41 2.57
N ILE A 214 17.97 15.53 3.21
CA ILE A 214 18.42 16.87 2.79
C ILE A 214 19.95 16.94 2.79
N LYS A 215 20.61 16.51 3.87
CA LYS A 215 22.08 16.45 3.94
C LYS A 215 22.68 15.54 2.86
N THR A 216 22.05 14.40 2.61
CA THR A 216 22.45 13.46 1.54
C THR A 216 22.37 14.11 0.17
N ALA A 217 21.25 14.78 -0.13
CA ALA A 217 21.03 15.45 -1.40
C ALA A 217 21.97 16.65 -1.58
N ALA A 218 22.25 17.39 -0.51
CA ALA A 218 23.26 18.46 -0.52
C ALA A 218 24.66 17.93 -0.84
N GLN A 219 25.06 16.79 -0.24
CA GLN A 219 26.34 16.16 -0.55
C GLN A 219 26.42 15.65 -2.00
N LEU A 220 25.32 15.14 -2.55
CA LEU A 220 25.23 14.72 -3.95
C LEU A 220 25.29 15.92 -4.91
N GLN A 221 24.56 17.00 -4.62
CA GLN A 221 24.56 18.23 -5.44
C GLN A 221 25.90 18.97 -5.35
N ALA A 222 26.62 18.87 -4.23
CA ALA A 222 27.99 19.39 -4.14
C ALA A 222 28.96 18.66 -5.09
N LYS A 223 28.77 17.36 -5.32
CA LYS A 223 29.55 16.56 -6.29
C LYS A 223 29.10 16.78 -7.74
N ASN A 224 27.80 17.00 -7.95
CA ASN A 224 27.22 17.31 -9.25
C ASN A 224 26.27 18.52 -9.13
N PRO A 225 26.77 19.75 -9.36
CA PRO A 225 25.96 20.97 -9.25
C PRO A 225 24.74 21.03 -10.18
N ASN A 226 24.71 20.21 -11.24
CA ASN A 226 23.60 20.13 -12.19
C ASN A 226 22.52 19.12 -11.76
N LEU A 227 22.73 18.35 -10.69
CA LEU A 227 21.75 17.41 -10.15
C LEU A 227 20.47 18.14 -9.76
N LYS A 228 19.36 17.77 -10.40
CA LYS A 228 18.02 18.25 -10.08
C LYS A 228 17.45 17.38 -8.96
N ILE A 229 16.88 18.02 -7.94
CA ILE A 229 16.26 17.33 -6.81
C ILE A 229 14.77 17.66 -6.83
N VAL A 230 13.92 16.64 -6.91
CA VAL A 230 12.45 16.78 -6.84
C VAL A 230 11.93 16.15 -5.54
N VAL A 231 11.01 16.81 -4.86
CA VAL A 231 10.51 16.39 -3.55
C VAL A 231 8.98 16.44 -3.54
N PRO A 232 8.30 15.33 -3.84
CA PRO A 232 6.84 15.26 -3.74
C PRO A 232 6.39 15.19 -2.28
N LEU A 233 5.45 16.06 -1.91
CA LEU A 233 4.95 16.21 -0.55
C LEU A 233 3.43 16.06 -0.54
N VAL A 234 2.92 15.05 0.19
CA VAL A 234 1.52 14.58 0.09
C VAL A 234 0.45 15.62 0.43
N ASN A 235 0.79 16.66 1.20
CA ASN A 235 -0.10 17.78 1.51
C ASN A 235 0.68 18.99 2.06
N GLU A 236 -0.01 20.12 2.16
CA GLU A 236 0.52 21.39 2.69
C GLU A 236 1.18 21.26 4.08
N LYS A 237 0.61 20.46 5.00
CA LYS A 237 1.18 20.26 6.34
C LYS A 237 2.55 19.59 6.26
N ARG A 238 2.70 18.59 5.39
CA ARG A 238 3.99 17.90 5.18
C ARG A 238 4.98 18.79 4.44
N LYS A 239 4.51 19.57 3.46
CA LYS A 239 5.34 20.56 2.76
C LYS A 239 5.90 21.62 3.70
N ALA A 240 5.07 22.25 4.51
CA ALA A 240 5.52 23.21 5.52
C ALA A 240 6.54 22.60 6.49
N GLN A 241 6.30 21.37 6.96
CA GLN A 241 7.21 20.64 7.82
C GLN A 241 8.57 20.37 7.14
N PHE A 242 8.57 19.89 5.90
CA PHE A 242 9.81 19.64 5.16
C PHE A 242 10.57 20.93 4.89
N THR A 243 9.89 22.00 4.46
CA THR A 243 10.50 23.31 4.19
C THR A 243 11.16 23.90 5.44
N ALA A 244 10.54 23.76 6.62
CA ALA A 244 11.15 24.21 7.87
C ALA A 244 12.47 23.47 8.16
N ILE A 245 12.50 22.15 7.95
CA ILE A 245 13.71 21.33 8.14
C ILE A 245 14.76 21.68 7.07
N LEU A 246 14.36 21.88 5.82
CA LEU A 246 15.22 22.29 4.71
C LEU A 246 15.94 23.61 5.04
N ASN A 247 15.18 24.63 5.45
CA ASN A 247 15.74 25.94 5.79
C ASN A 247 16.71 25.87 6.99
N ALA A 248 16.42 25.02 7.98
CA ALA A 248 17.31 24.84 9.13
C ALA A 248 18.57 24.01 8.81
N THR A 249 18.49 23.11 7.83
CA THR A 249 19.54 22.10 7.58
C THR A 249 20.47 22.48 6.43
N ALA A 250 19.90 22.96 5.32
CA ALA A 250 20.62 23.28 4.09
C ALA A 250 19.86 24.36 3.30
N PRO A 251 19.84 25.62 3.76
CA PRO A 251 19.05 26.70 3.16
C PRO A 251 19.44 27.03 1.71
N ASN A 252 20.66 26.67 1.30
CA ASN A 252 21.16 26.90 -0.07
C ASN A 252 20.92 25.72 -1.02
N LEU A 253 20.33 24.62 -0.54
CA LEU A 253 20.05 23.45 -1.38
C LEU A 253 18.94 23.77 -2.37
N LYS A 254 19.22 23.58 -3.66
CA LYS A 254 18.22 23.79 -4.72
C LYS A 254 17.37 22.53 -4.88
N VAL A 255 16.10 22.62 -4.49
CA VAL A 255 15.10 21.56 -4.65
C VAL A 255 13.83 22.09 -5.30
N ASN A 256 13.15 21.24 -6.08
CA ASN A 256 11.81 21.48 -6.59
C ASN A 256 10.81 20.75 -5.68
N LEU A 257 10.00 21.50 -4.94
CA LEU A 257 8.97 20.95 -4.06
C LEU A 257 7.66 20.79 -4.84
N LEU A 258 7.08 19.59 -4.83
CA LEU A 258 5.85 19.28 -5.57
C LEU A 258 4.70 19.04 -4.58
N ASP A 259 3.50 19.50 -4.96
CA ASP A 259 2.26 19.28 -4.21
C ASP A 259 1.64 17.95 -4.64
N GLY A 260 1.88 16.92 -3.83
CA GLY A 260 1.58 15.54 -4.19
C GLY A 260 2.49 15.04 -5.31
N GLN A 261 1.89 14.56 -6.40
CA GLN A 261 2.59 14.17 -7.64
C GLN A 261 3.78 13.19 -7.45
N SER A 262 3.70 12.29 -6.46
CA SER A 262 4.77 11.31 -6.20
C SER A 262 5.07 10.42 -7.40
N LYS A 263 4.02 9.99 -8.12
CA LYS A 263 4.14 9.18 -9.35
C LYS A 263 4.94 9.92 -10.43
N LEU A 264 4.61 11.20 -10.65
CA LEU A 264 5.29 12.06 -11.62
C LEU A 264 6.77 12.23 -11.25
N ALA A 265 7.06 12.49 -9.98
CA ALA A 265 8.43 12.61 -9.48
C ALA A 265 9.25 11.32 -9.66
N MET A 266 8.65 10.15 -9.35
CA MET A 266 9.32 8.86 -9.55
C MET A 266 9.58 8.60 -11.04
N GLN A 267 8.61 8.82 -11.91
CA GLN A 267 8.75 8.65 -13.36
C GLN A 267 9.83 9.57 -13.95
N ALA A 268 9.94 10.82 -13.49
CA ALA A 268 10.96 11.73 -13.99
C ALA A 268 12.38 11.40 -13.50
N ALA A 269 12.52 10.69 -12.38
CA ALA A 269 13.79 10.46 -11.72
C ALA A 269 14.68 9.39 -12.37
N ASP A 270 16.00 9.57 -12.24
CA ASP A 270 17.01 8.56 -12.55
C ASP A 270 17.27 7.62 -11.36
N ALA A 271 17.19 8.16 -10.15
CA ALA A 271 17.23 7.40 -8.90
C ALA A 271 16.31 8.02 -7.86
N ILE A 272 15.84 7.20 -6.92
CA ILE A 272 14.91 7.63 -5.87
C ILE A 272 15.42 7.25 -4.47
N LEU A 273 15.29 8.18 -3.53
CA LEU A 273 15.54 7.95 -2.11
C LEU A 273 14.20 8.06 -1.38
N LEU A 274 13.78 6.97 -0.74
CA LEU A 274 12.42 6.88 -0.19
C LEU A 274 12.36 6.18 1.15
N ALA A 275 11.37 6.56 1.95
CA ALA A 275 10.96 5.82 3.13
C ALA A 275 10.36 4.45 2.76
N SER A 276 10.41 3.47 3.66
CA SER A 276 9.78 2.15 3.45
C SER A 276 8.26 2.25 3.27
N GLY A 277 7.67 1.26 2.59
CA GLY A 277 6.22 1.12 2.38
C GLY A 277 5.86 0.96 0.90
N THR A 278 4.61 1.28 0.55
CA THR A 278 4.06 1.16 -0.81
C THR A 278 4.86 1.96 -1.85
N ALA A 279 5.52 3.05 -1.46
CA ALA A 279 6.39 3.81 -2.34
C ALA A 279 7.58 3.00 -2.89
N THR A 280 8.08 2.01 -2.13
CA THR A 280 9.13 1.10 -2.61
C THR A 280 8.63 0.24 -3.77
N LEU A 281 7.39 -0.25 -3.68
CA LEU A 281 6.75 -1.01 -4.73
C LEU A 281 6.47 -0.13 -5.95
N GLU A 282 5.88 1.06 -5.78
CA GLU A 282 5.65 1.98 -6.90
C GLU A 282 6.95 2.32 -7.66
N GLY A 283 8.04 2.61 -6.95
CA GLY A 283 9.34 2.86 -7.56
C GLY A 283 9.85 1.67 -8.39
N MET A 284 9.66 0.44 -7.90
CA MET A 284 10.03 -0.78 -8.60
C MET A 284 9.17 -1.01 -9.85
N LEU A 285 7.87 -0.72 -9.74
CA LEU A 285 6.94 -0.80 -10.87
C LEU A 285 7.30 0.22 -11.96
N TYR A 286 7.80 1.41 -11.61
CA TYR A 286 8.38 2.36 -12.56
C TYR A 286 9.83 2.07 -12.98
N LYS A 287 10.41 0.94 -12.54
CA LYS A 287 11.78 0.54 -12.88
C LYS A 287 12.83 1.57 -12.43
N LYS A 288 12.62 2.20 -11.27
CA LYS A 288 13.49 3.25 -10.75
C LYS A 288 14.53 2.69 -9.79
N PRO A 289 15.84 2.82 -10.11
CA PRO A 289 16.91 2.56 -9.15
C PRO A 289 16.63 3.30 -7.84
N MET A 290 16.79 2.62 -6.71
CA MET A 290 16.36 3.18 -5.43
C MET A 290 17.30 2.83 -4.29
N VAL A 291 17.25 3.66 -3.25
CA VAL A 291 17.81 3.40 -1.92
C VAL A 291 16.71 3.61 -0.91
N VAL A 292 16.57 2.68 0.03
CA VAL A 292 15.52 2.72 1.06
C VAL A 292 16.15 3.09 2.40
N GLY A 293 15.75 4.23 2.95
CA GLY A 293 16.18 4.70 4.27
C GLY A 293 15.00 4.79 5.23
N TYR A 294 15.13 4.23 6.43
CA TYR A 294 14.02 4.31 7.40
C TYR A 294 14.46 4.49 8.84
N LYS A 295 13.67 5.28 9.57
CA LYS A 295 13.84 5.60 11.00
C LYS A 295 12.49 5.62 11.68
N ILE A 296 12.40 4.95 12.81
CA ILE A 296 11.29 5.04 13.77
C ILE A 296 11.79 5.61 15.09
N LYS A 297 10.86 6.09 15.92
CA LYS A 297 11.19 6.66 17.24
C LYS A 297 11.99 5.65 18.08
N PRO A 298 13.06 6.07 18.80
CA PRO A 298 13.95 5.15 19.52
C PRO A 298 13.24 4.21 20.49
N LEU A 299 12.26 4.72 21.25
CA LEU A 299 11.47 3.88 22.17
C LEU A 299 10.64 2.83 21.42
N SER A 300 10.00 3.21 20.31
CA SER A 300 9.28 2.27 19.45
C SER A 300 10.24 1.22 18.88
N TYR A 301 11.41 1.64 18.38
CA TYR A 301 12.43 0.70 17.88
C TYR A 301 12.88 -0.29 18.95
N TRP A 302 13.14 0.18 20.16
CA TRP A 302 13.54 -0.67 21.28
C TRP A 302 12.44 -1.68 21.64
N ILE A 303 11.19 -1.24 21.75
CA ILE A 303 10.04 -2.13 21.99
C ILE A 303 9.92 -3.16 20.87
N PHE A 304 9.98 -2.73 19.60
CA PHE A 304 9.88 -3.60 18.44
C PHE A 304 10.99 -4.65 18.41
N LYS A 305 12.24 -4.23 18.62
CA LYS A 305 13.40 -5.12 18.65
C LYS A 305 13.35 -6.11 19.81
N THR A 306 12.86 -5.68 20.98
CA THR A 306 12.90 -6.47 22.22
C THR A 306 11.71 -7.41 22.37
N LEU A 307 10.49 -6.99 21.97
CA LEU A 307 9.26 -7.78 22.18
C LEU A 307 8.82 -8.59 20.96
N PHE A 308 9.15 -8.14 19.75
CA PHE A 308 8.60 -8.75 18.52
C PHE A 308 9.64 -9.55 17.72
N THR A 309 10.84 -9.76 18.28
CA THR A 309 11.96 -10.52 17.68
C THR A 309 12.13 -10.22 16.19
N PHE A 310 12.89 -9.16 15.90
CA PHE A 310 13.07 -8.63 14.55
C PHE A 310 13.83 -9.63 13.65
N ASN A 311 13.13 -10.58 13.03
CA ASN A 311 13.70 -11.54 12.08
C ASN A 311 13.30 -11.21 10.63
N ILE A 312 13.08 -9.92 10.34
CA ILE A 312 12.80 -9.43 9.00
C ILE A 312 14.14 -9.25 8.28
N LYS A 313 14.43 -10.13 7.31
CA LYS A 313 15.63 -10.06 6.47
C LYS A 313 15.65 -8.81 5.58
N TYR A 314 14.46 -8.41 5.09
CA TYR A 314 14.25 -7.26 4.20
C TYR A 314 12.98 -6.50 4.58
N PHE A 315 13.01 -5.18 4.60
CA PHE A 315 11.84 -4.36 4.92
C PHE A 315 11.29 -3.54 3.74
N SER A 316 11.93 -3.60 2.57
CA SER A 316 11.38 -3.05 1.33
C SER A 316 10.66 -4.13 0.52
N LEU A 317 9.58 -3.75 -0.16
CA LEU A 317 8.82 -4.68 -1.00
C LEU A 317 9.63 -5.28 -2.15
N PRO A 318 10.54 -4.54 -2.83
CA PRO A 318 11.38 -5.13 -3.89
C PRO A 318 12.25 -6.28 -3.40
N ASN A 319 12.92 -6.11 -2.25
CA ASN A 319 13.77 -7.15 -1.69
C ASN A 319 12.96 -8.33 -1.14
N LEU A 320 11.81 -8.07 -0.52
CA LEU A 320 10.89 -9.13 -0.07
C LEU A 320 10.35 -9.96 -1.23
N LEU A 321 10.02 -9.32 -2.36
CA LEU A 321 9.52 -10.01 -3.56
C LEU A 321 10.61 -10.81 -4.27
N ALA A 322 11.86 -10.35 -4.18
CA ALA A 322 13.02 -10.99 -4.79
C ALA A 322 13.67 -12.06 -3.87
N ASP A 323 13.38 -12.03 -2.57
CA ASP A 323 14.09 -12.75 -1.49
C ASP A 323 15.63 -12.57 -1.53
N GLU A 324 16.07 -11.41 -1.99
CA GLU A 324 17.48 -11.01 -2.07
C GLU A 324 17.62 -9.50 -1.81
N GLU A 325 18.83 -9.05 -1.52
CA GLU A 325 19.14 -7.62 -1.40
C GLU A 325 19.29 -7.01 -2.80
N LEU A 326 18.16 -6.78 -3.47
CA LEU A 326 18.09 -6.19 -4.80
C LEU A 326 18.35 -4.67 -4.75
N VAL A 327 17.93 -4.01 -3.68
CA VAL A 327 18.15 -2.58 -3.42
C VAL A 327 18.77 -2.36 -2.03
N PRO A 328 19.66 -1.36 -1.85
CA PRO A 328 20.23 -1.06 -0.55
C PRO A 328 19.16 -0.59 0.46
N GLU A 329 19.17 -1.19 1.64
CA GLU A 329 18.25 -0.89 2.75
C GLU A 329 19.04 -0.42 3.97
N PHE A 330 18.67 0.72 4.52
CA PHE A 330 19.33 1.30 5.69
C PHE A 330 18.33 1.61 6.80
N LEU A 331 18.47 0.95 7.95
CA LEU A 331 17.56 1.07 9.07
C LEU A 331 18.22 1.80 10.26
N GLN A 332 17.48 2.68 10.93
CA GLN A 332 17.92 3.42 12.12
C GLN A 332 19.28 4.13 11.95
N SER A 333 20.33 3.63 12.61
CA SER A 333 21.68 4.21 12.61
C SER A 333 22.39 4.06 11.26
N GLU A 334 22.04 3.03 10.49
CA GLU A 334 22.58 2.82 9.16
C GLU A 334 22.01 3.81 8.16
N CYS A 335 20.81 4.36 8.43
CA CYS A 335 20.21 5.46 7.67
C CYS A 335 20.91 6.78 8.03
N ASN A 336 22.17 6.91 7.60
CA ASN A 336 23.00 8.09 7.76
C ASN A 336 23.48 8.63 6.42
N VAL A 337 23.94 9.88 6.42
CA VAL A 337 24.29 10.62 5.20
C VAL A 337 25.35 9.88 4.36
N ALA A 338 26.40 9.35 5.01
CA ALA A 338 27.48 8.68 4.31
C ALA A 338 26.99 7.43 3.57
N ASN A 339 26.24 6.57 4.25
CA ASN A 339 25.69 5.34 3.67
C ASN A 339 24.74 5.65 2.51
N LEU A 340 23.81 6.60 2.70
CA LEU A 340 22.85 6.98 1.66
C LEU A 340 23.55 7.60 0.44
N THR A 341 24.52 8.50 0.65
CA THR A 341 25.29 9.08 -0.45
C THR A 341 26.09 8.02 -1.20
N ASN A 342 26.74 7.09 -0.50
CA ASN A 342 27.52 6.02 -1.11
C ASN A 342 26.65 5.08 -1.94
N ALA A 343 25.44 4.76 -1.47
CA ALA A 343 24.50 3.91 -2.20
C ALA A 343 23.83 4.62 -3.39
N LEU A 344 23.50 5.91 -3.27
CA LEU A 344 22.87 6.68 -4.36
C LEU A 344 23.83 7.06 -5.48
N THR A 345 25.12 7.22 -5.16
CA THR A 345 26.14 7.61 -6.15
C THR A 345 26.18 6.66 -7.35
N PRO A 346 26.30 5.32 -7.20
CA PRO A 346 26.25 4.42 -8.35
C PRO A 346 24.87 4.45 -9.03
N MET A 347 23.77 4.46 -8.27
CA MET A 347 22.42 4.48 -8.85
C MET A 347 22.18 5.66 -9.82
N LEU A 348 22.79 6.83 -9.56
CA LEU A 348 22.68 8.00 -10.43
C LEU A 348 23.65 7.97 -11.63
N ASN A 349 24.78 7.27 -11.52
CA ASN A 349 25.92 7.43 -12.44
C ASN A 349 26.26 6.17 -13.24
N THR A 350 25.74 5.00 -12.90
CA THR A 350 26.01 3.74 -13.60
C THR A 350 24.83 3.25 -14.42
N ASP A 351 25.08 2.29 -15.33
CA ASP A 351 24.02 1.60 -16.05
C ASP A 351 23.27 0.65 -15.11
N ASN A 352 21.97 0.91 -14.92
CA ASN A 352 21.09 0.14 -14.05
C ASN A 352 20.25 -0.92 -14.80
N LYS A 353 20.58 -1.27 -16.06
CA LYS A 353 19.81 -2.24 -16.86
C LYS A 353 19.52 -3.56 -16.15
N ALA A 354 20.51 -4.15 -15.47
CA ALA A 354 20.32 -5.42 -14.76
C ALA A 354 19.28 -5.30 -13.63
N LEU A 355 19.36 -4.24 -12.83
CA LEU A 355 18.39 -3.93 -11.77
C LEU A 355 16.99 -3.71 -12.36
N LYS A 356 16.88 -2.92 -13.44
CA LYS A 356 15.61 -2.67 -14.13
C LYS A 356 15.00 -3.96 -14.71
N ALA A 357 15.81 -4.86 -15.25
CA ALA A 357 15.34 -6.16 -15.75
C ALA A 357 14.81 -7.04 -14.60
N ARG A 358 15.47 -7.04 -13.44
CA ARG A 358 14.96 -7.73 -12.24
C ARG A 358 13.62 -7.14 -11.79
N PHE A 359 13.50 -5.82 -11.75
CA PHE A 359 12.22 -5.16 -11.45
C PHE A 359 11.12 -5.49 -12.47
N LEU A 360 11.46 -5.69 -13.74
CA LEU A 360 10.51 -6.12 -14.78
C LEU A 360 10.02 -7.54 -14.55
N ALA A 361 10.92 -8.49 -14.29
CA ALA A 361 10.54 -9.85 -13.96
C ALA A 361 9.61 -9.93 -12.72
N ILE A 362 9.89 -9.13 -11.69
CA ILE A 362 9.02 -9.05 -10.50
C ILE A 362 7.67 -8.42 -10.87
N HIS A 363 7.67 -7.35 -11.67
CA HIS A 363 6.44 -6.68 -12.13
C HIS A 363 5.51 -7.67 -12.85
N GLU A 364 6.04 -8.42 -13.82
CA GLU A 364 5.28 -9.44 -14.56
C GLU A 364 4.70 -10.51 -13.64
N LYS A 365 5.46 -10.94 -12.62
CA LYS A 365 5.01 -11.96 -11.66
C LYS A 365 3.82 -11.52 -10.81
N ILE A 366 3.70 -10.22 -10.49
CA ILE A 366 2.64 -9.69 -9.61
C ILE A 366 1.50 -8.99 -10.37
N ARG A 367 1.62 -8.86 -11.69
CA ARG A 367 0.60 -8.31 -12.59
C ARG A 367 -0.33 -9.42 -13.08
N LEU A 368 -1.41 -9.68 -12.35
CA LEU A 368 -2.27 -10.83 -12.57
C LEU A 368 -3.73 -10.47 -12.89
N ASN A 369 -4.02 -9.20 -13.19
CA ASN A 369 -5.39 -8.66 -13.24
C ASN A 369 -6.10 -8.91 -11.91
N ALA A 370 -5.59 -8.31 -10.83
CA ALA A 370 -5.94 -8.64 -9.46
C ALA A 370 -7.42 -8.55 -9.14
N SER A 371 -8.13 -7.60 -9.76
CA SER A 371 -9.58 -7.49 -9.62
C SER A 371 -10.33 -8.69 -10.23
N GLU A 372 -9.85 -9.23 -11.35
CA GLU A 372 -10.44 -10.43 -11.98
C GLU A 372 -10.11 -11.69 -11.20
N GLN A 373 -8.85 -11.84 -10.74
CA GLN A 373 -8.48 -12.98 -9.88
C GLN A 373 -9.24 -12.98 -8.55
N ALA A 374 -9.41 -11.81 -7.95
CA ALA A 374 -10.23 -11.64 -6.74
C ALA A 374 -11.69 -12.04 -7.00
N ALA A 375 -12.28 -11.58 -8.11
CA ALA A 375 -13.65 -11.95 -8.48
C ALA A 375 -13.80 -13.45 -8.76
N ASN A 376 -12.85 -14.08 -9.45
CA ASN A 376 -12.82 -15.52 -9.70
C ASN A 376 -12.80 -16.30 -8.38
N ALA A 377 -11.88 -15.95 -7.47
CA ALA A 377 -11.75 -16.63 -6.18
C ALA A 377 -13.01 -16.47 -5.30
N VAL A 378 -13.63 -15.29 -5.32
CA VAL A 378 -14.91 -15.05 -4.63
C VAL A 378 -16.03 -15.86 -5.29
N ALA A 379 -16.11 -15.90 -6.61
CA ALA A 379 -17.12 -16.67 -7.33
C ALA A 379 -17.00 -18.18 -7.07
N GLU A 380 -15.79 -18.71 -7.02
CA GLU A 380 -15.52 -20.10 -6.62
C GLU A 380 -16.01 -20.36 -5.19
N LEU A 381 -15.70 -19.47 -4.24
CA LEU A 381 -16.17 -19.59 -2.87
C LEU A 381 -17.70 -19.56 -2.77
N ILE A 382 -18.37 -18.68 -3.52
CA ILE A 382 -19.84 -18.61 -3.56
C ILE A 382 -20.45 -19.93 -4.05
N ASN A 383 -19.85 -20.53 -5.10
CA ASN A 383 -20.35 -21.75 -5.73
C ASN A 383 -19.95 -23.04 -5.00
N ALA A 384 -18.95 -23.00 -4.11
CA ALA A 384 -18.60 -24.14 -3.27
C ALA A 384 -19.74 -24.43 -2.27
N ASN A 385 -20.40 -25.59 -2.42
CA ASN A 385 -21.52 -26.00 -1.56
C ASN A 385 -21.11 -26.25 -0.12
#